data_AF-A0A6N0JVP6-F1
#
_entry.id   AF-A0A6N0JVP6-F1
#
_cell.length_a   1.000
_cell.length_b   1.000
_cell.length_c   1.000
_cell.angle_alpha   90.00
_cell.angle_beta   90.00
_cell.angle_gamma   90.00
#
_symmetry.space_group_name_H-M   'P 1'
#
loop_
_entity.id
_entity.type
_entity.pdbx_description
1 polymer ?
#
loop_
_entity_poly.entity_id
_entity_poly.type
_entity_poly.pdbx_seq_one_letter_code
_entity_poly.pdbx_strand_id
1 'polypeptide(L)' 'MLIRNGNFKRWVRGVLSLVGIALLFGGLKYDSYLVILLGFLIGSVGMYASKASMLGIKPFSDGPKAQPKPGKEDSGLP' A
#
# COMPACT_ATOMS: atom_id res chain seq x y z
N MET A 1 -12.36 -10.19 -2.14
CA MET A 1 -11.03 -10.31 -1.50
C MET A 1 -10.29 -8.98 -1.54
N LEU A 2 -10.04 -8.35 -0.38
CA LEU A 2 -9.31 -7.07 -0.26
C LEU A 2 -7.81 -7.20 -0.55
N ILE A 3 -7.25 -8.39 -0.37
CA ILE A 3 -5.83 -8.72 -0.54
C ILE A 3 -5.64 -9.43 -1.88
N ARG A 4 -4.66 -8.99 -2.68
CA ARG A 4 -4.26 -9.66 -3.91
C ARG A 4 -2.74 -9.61 -4.05
N ASN A 5 -2.14 -10.77 -4.30
CA ASN A 5 -0.69 -10.90 -4.49
C ASN A 5 0.14 -10.46 -3.26
N GLY A 6 -0.34 -10.78 -2.06
CA GLY A 6 0.38 -10.54 -0.80
C GLY A 6 0.36 -9.08 -0.31
N ASN A 7 -0.45 -8.21 -0.91
CA ASN A 7 -0.67 -6.84 -0.46
C ASN A 7 -2.13 -6.43 -0.79
N PHE A 8 -2.62 -5.30 -0.26
CA PHE A 8 -3.90 -4.73 -0.65
C PHE A 8 -3.98 -4.50 -2.15
N LYS A 9 -5.14 -4.72 -2.75
CA LYS A 9 -5.36 -4.44 -4.18
C LYS A 9 -5.06 -2.96 -4.46
N ARG A 10 -4.48 -2.63 -5.63
CA ARG A 10 -4.14 -1.23 -6.00
C ARG A 10 -5.32 -0.26 -5.79
N TRP A 11 -6.52 -0.71 -6.13
CA TRP A 11 -7.77 0.02 -5.90
C TRP A 11 -8.08 0.24 -4.41
N VAL A 12 -7.89 -0.77 -3.56
CA VAL A 12 -8.15 -0.66 -2.11
C VAL A 12 -7.24 0.38 -1.48
N ARG A 13 -5.96 0.42 -1.87
CA ARG A 13 -5.01 1.42 -1.35
C ARG A 13 -5.38 2.84 -1.78
N GLY A 14 -5.74 3.00 -3.06
CA GLY A 14 -6.18 4.28 -3.59
C GLY A 14 -7.43 4.78 -2.87
N VAL A 15 -8.44 3.90 -2.69
CA VAL A 15 -9.67 4.22 -1.95
C VAL A 15 -9.36 4.58 -0.50
N LEU A 16 -8.49 3.83 0.18
CA LEU A 16 -8.15 4.12 1.59
C LEU A 16 -7.49 5.49 1.75
N SER A 17 -6.58 5.86 0.84
CA SER A 17 -5.99 7.19 0.79
C SER A 17 -7.04 8.27 0.50
N LEU A 18 -7.94 8.04 -0.47
CA LEU A 18 -9.00 8.98 -0.83
C LEU A 18 -9.99 9.21 0.33
N VAL A 19 -10.40 8.14 1.01
CA VAL A 19 -11.31 8.21 2.17
C VAL A 19 -10.64 8.96 3.32
N GLY A 20 -9.36 8.68 3.61
CA GLY A 20 -8.62 9.42 4.63
C GLY A 20 -8.57 10.93 4.35
N ILE A 21 -8.30 11.32 3.09
CA ILE A 21 -8.32 12.73 2.67
C ILE A 21 -9.71 13.32 2.82
N ALA A 22 -10.76 12.63 2.37
CA ALA A 22 -12.14 13.11 2.49
C ALA A 22 -12.55 13.33 3.96
N LEU A 23 -12.14 12.43 4.86
CA LEU A 23 -12.38 12.57 6.30
C LEU A 23 -11.58 13.70 6.92
N LEU A 24 -10.34 13.95 6.48
CA LEU A 24 -9.57 15.12 6.91
C LEU A 24 -10.26 16.43 6.54
N PHE A 25 -10.71 16.56 5.28
CA PHE A 25 -11.44 17.74 4.81
C PHE A 25 -12.79 17.89 5.52
N GLY A 26 -13.53 16.78 5.71
CA GLY A 26 -14.78 16.78 6.45
C GLY A 26 -14.58 17.17 7.92
N GLY A 27 -13.59 16.59 8.58
CA GLY A 27 -13.26 16.90 9.97
C GLY A 27 -12.88 18.37 10.18
N LEU A 28 -12.10 18.96 9.26
CA LEU A 28 -11.81 20.39 9.26
C LEU A 28 -13.06 21.25 9.05
N LYS A 29 -13.98 20.82 8.16
CA LYS A 29 -15.22 21.55 7.88
C LYS A 29 -16.17 21.60 9.08
N TYR A 30 -16.17 20.56 9.91
CA TYR A 30 -17.05 20.42 11.09
C TYR A 30 -16.31 20.62 12.43
N ASP A 31 -15.06 21.10 12.40
CA ASP A 31 -14.20 21.31 13.58
C ASP A 31 -14.12 20.08 14.52
N SER A 32 -14.17 18.89 13.93
CA SER A 32 -14.22 17.64 14.68
C SER A 32 -12.85 16.95 14.71
N TYR A 33 -12.14 17.13 15.82
CA TYR A 33 -10.79 16.59 16.01
C TYR A 33 -10.71 15.07 15.86
N LEU A 34 -11.75 14.35 16.30
CA LEU A 34 -11.83 12.88 16.17
C LEU A 34 -11.93 12.45 14.70
N VAL A 35 -12.69 13.18 13.89
CA VAL A 35 -12.84 12.88 12.45
C VAL A 35 -11.55 13.18 11.69
N ILE A 36 -10.86 14.26 12.07
CA ILE A 36 -9.53 14.60 11.52
C ILE A 36 -8.53 13.48 11.87
N LEU A 37 -8.46 13.05 13.14
CA LEU A 37 -7.56 11.99 13.58
C LEU A 37 -7.85 10.67 12.87
N LEU A 38 -9.13 10.32 12.72
CA LEU A 38 -9.54 9.11 12.00
C LEU A 38 -9.14 9.19 10.52
N GLY A 39 -9.40 10.32 9.86
CA GLY A 39 -8.98 10.56 8.48
C GLY A 39 -7.47 10.46 8.29
N PHE A 40 -6.71 11.01 9.22
CA PHE A 40 -5.25 10.91 9.24
C PHE A 40 -4.77 9.46 9.34
N LEU A 41 -5.31 8.68 10.27
CA LEU A 41 -4.95 7.27 10.45
C LEU A 41 -5.27 6.45 9.20
N ILE A 42 -6.49 6.57 8.68
CA ILE A 42 -6.93 5.82 7.50
C ILE A 42 -6.11 6.21 6.26
N GLY A 43 -5.91 7.51 6.04
CA GLY A 43 -5.12 8.02 4.93
C GLY A 43 -3.66 7.56 4.98
N SER A 44 -3.05 7.58 6.16
CA SER A 44 -1.70 7.11 6.41
C SER A 44 -1.56 5.62 6.08
N VAL A 45 -2.48 4.76 6.54
CA VAL A 45 -2.47 3.33 6.22
C VAL A 45 -2.56 3.11 4.70
N GLY A 46 -3.41 3.86 4.00
CA GLY A 46 -3.52 3.79 2.53
C GLY A 46 -2.23 4.17 1.83
N MET A 47 -1.60 5.25 2.29
CA MET A 47 -0.36 5.78 1.74
C MET A 47 0.81 4.83 1.97
N TYR A 48 0.98 4.30 3.19
CA TYR A 48 1.99 3.31 3.52
C TYR A 48 1.78 2.00 2.78
N ALA A 49 0.54 1.53 2.62
CA ALA A 49 0.26 0.37 1.79
C ALA A 49 0.67 0.61 0.33
N SER A 50 0.46 1.83 -0.18
CA SER A 50 0.86 2.23 -1.54
C SER A 50 2.38 2.20 -1.68
N LYS A 51 3.10 2.82 -0.74
CA LYS A 51 4.57 2.81 -0.68
C LYS A 51 5.15 1.40 -0.54
N ALA A 52 4.59 0.58 0.34
CA ALA A 52 5.00 -0.81 0.52
C ALA A 52 4.97 -1.58 -0.81
N SER A 53 3.97 -1.34 -1.64
CA SER A 53 3.90 -1.97 -2.96
C SER A 53 4.87 -1.41 -3.98
N MET A 54 5.20 -0.12 -3.92
CA MET A 54 6.24 0.45 -4.78
C MET A 54 7.61 -0.14 -4.42
N LEU A 55 7.83 -0.42 -3.14
CA LEU A 55 9.01 -1.09 -2.60
C LEU A 55 8.98 -2.63 -2.76
N GLY A 56 7.95 -3.19 -3.38
CA GLY A 56 7.80 -4.64 -3.56
C GLY A 56 7.52 -5.43 -2.28
N ILE A 57 7.25 -4.76 -1.15
CA ILE A 57 6.94 -5.36 0.14
C ILE A 57 5.54 -5.97 0.07
N LYS A 58 5.45 -7.25 0.44
CA LYS A 58 4.22 -8.04 0.46
C LYS A 58 3.92 -8.55 1.88
N PRO A 59 3.26 -7.73 2.72
CA PRO A 59 3.04 -8.06 4.13
C PRO A 59 2.06 -9.22 4.36
N PHE A 60 1.26 -9.59 3.36
CA PHE A 60 0.24 -10.64 3.45
C PHE A 60 0.52 -11.80 2.48
N SER A 61 1.77 -11.99 2.04
CA SER A 61 2.13 -13.14 1.20
C SER A 61 2.47 -14.34 2.07
N ASP A 62 1.98 -15.52 1.68
CA ASP A 62 2.35 -16.81 2.28
C ASP A 62 3.82 -17.13 1.99
N GLY A 63 4.73 -16.66 2.85
CA GLY A 63 6.16 -16.99 2.81
C GLY A 63 6.95 -16.52 1.58
N PRO A 64 8.28 -16.64 1.61
CA PRO A 64 9.14 -16.22 0.50
C PRO A 64 8.95 -17.16 -0.69
N LYS A 65 8.22 -16.72 -1.71
CA LYS A 65 8.38 -17.27 -3.05
C LYS A 65 9.71 -16.74 -3.58
N ALA A 66 10.69 -17.63 -3.72
CA ALA A 66 11.99 -17.31 -4.30
C ALA A 66 11.79 -16.46 -5.56
N GLN A 67 12.32 -15.24 -5.53
CA GLN A 67 12.44 -14.45 -6.74
C GLN A 67 13.35 -15.27 -7.67
N PRO A 68 12.95 -15.58 -8.92
CA PRO A 68 13.94 -16.08 -9.87
C PRO A 68 15.00 -14.99 -9.99
N LYS A 69 16.24 -15.34 -9.62
CA LYS A 69 17.40 -14.47 -9.80
C LYS A 69 17.40 -13.98 -11.27
N PRO A 70 17.63 -12.68 -11.53
CA PRO A 70 17.88 -12.24 -12.90
C PRO A 70 19.07 -13.03 -13.45
N GLY A 71 18.93 -13.46 -14.70
CA GLY A 71 19.71 -14.52 -15.33
C GLY A 71 21.22 -14.41 -15.14
N LYS A 72 21.85 -15.57 -14.96
CA LYS A 72 23.23 -15.73 -15.40
C LYS A 72 23.20 -15.66 -16.92
N GLU A 73 23.68 -14.56 -17.49
CA GLU A 73 24.17 -14.55 -18.86
C GLU A 73 25.34 -15.53 -18.92
N ASP A 74 25.03 -16.71 -19.47
CA ASP A 74 26.03 -17.66 -19.91
C ASP A 74 26.51 -17.17 -21.28
N SER A 75 27.60 -16.41 -21.30
CA SER A 75 28.38 -16.20 -22.51
C SER A 75 29.81 -16.60 -22.20
N GLY A 76 30.07 -17.90 -22.36
CA GLY A 76 31.43 -18.42 -22.44
C GLY A 76 32.21 -17.72 -23.55
N LEU A 77 33.37 -17.19 -23.18
CA LEU A 77 34.52 -17.12 -24.07
C LEU A 77 35.24 -18.47 -23.97
N PRO A 78 35.64 -19.05 -25.11
CA PRO A 78 37.06 -19.01 -25.46
C PRO A 78 37.36 -18.04 -26.62
#